data_AF-A0A7X7XY51-F1
#
_entry.id   AF-A0A7X7XY51-F1
#
_cell.length_a   1.000
_cell.length_b   1.000
_cell.length_c   1.000
_cell.angle_alpha   90.00
_cell.angle_beta   90.00
_cell.angle_gamma   90.00
#
_symmetry.space_group_name_H-M   'P 1'
#
loop_
_entity.id
_entity.type
_entity.pdbx_description
1 polymer ?
#
loop_
_entity_poly.entity_id
_entity_poly.type
_entity_poly.pdbx_seq_one_letter_code
_entity_poly.pdbx_strand_id
1 'polypeptide(L)'
;MSFKRGENMRGYKMLYNVANGIFAAGKIGEVLYKQQGNKRNGIYKTNLLANTCKILDILAQYTPEENREAFGARASKSKLYLETCNNLNRHFSTYAKSFDAEKIAQAFNIIKPILGGDEKRIVDKMLKIYDALV
;
A
#
# COMPACT_ATOMS: atom_id res chain seq x y z
N MET A 1 45.33 -21.53 -14.85
CA MET A 1 44.56 -20.47 -14.16
C MET A 1 43.12 -20.92 -13.99
N SER A 2 42.78 -21.48 -12.84
CA SER A 2 41.41 -21.91 -12.52
C SER A 2 40.68 -20.71 -11.95
N PHE A 3 39.82 -20.06 -12.75
CA PHE A 3 38.93 -19.02 -12.25
C PHE A 3 37.98 -19.65 -11.23
N LYS A 4 38.06 -19.20 -9.98
CA LYS A 4 37.15 -19.57 -8.89
C LYS A 4 35.71 -19.23 -9.29
N ARG A 5 35.00 -20.21 -9.86
CA ARG A 5 33.61 -20.11 -10.35
C ARG A 5 32.64 -19.44 -9.36
N GLY A 6 32.86 -19.61 -8.05
CA GLY A 6 32.01 -19.04 -7.00
C GLY A 6 32.21 -17.53 -6.74
N GLU A 7 33.39 -16.96 -7.02
CA GLU A 7 33.65 -15.53 -6.82
C GLU A 7 32.98 -14.68 -7.91
N ASN A 8 32.98 -15.16 -9.16
CA ASN A 8 32.29 -14.49 -10.27
C ASN A 8 30.77 -14.41 -10.05
N MET A 9 30.12 -15.48 -9.57
CA MET A 9 28.67 -15.49 -9.30
C MET A 9 28.25 -14.46 -8.23
N ARG A 10 29.05 -14.26 -7.18
CA ARG A 10 28.79 -13.21 -6.18
C ARG A 10 28.96 -11.81 -6.74
N GLY A 11 30.00 -11.59 -7.55
CA GLY A 11 30.24 -10.30 -8.22
C GLY A 11 29.10 -9.90 -9.16
N TYR A 12 28.64 -10.84 -10.01
CA TYR A 12 27.50 -10.60 -10.90
C TYR A 12 26.21 -10.29 -10.15
N LYS A 13 25.91 -11.04 -9.08
CA LYS A 13 24.72 -10.81 -8.25
C LYS A 13 24.77 -9.45 -7.56
N MET A 14 25.93 -9.04 -7.05
CA MET A 14 26.12 -7.72 -6.45
C MET A 14 25.90 -6.61 -7.47
N LEU A 15 26.50 -6.72 -8.67
CA LEU A 15 26.34 -5.72 -9.72
C LEU A 15 24.89 -5.62 -10.21
N TYR A 16 24.19 -6.76 -10.33
CA TYR A 16 22.77 -6.81 -10.67
C TYR A 16 21.90 -6.11 -9.62
N ASN A 17 22.16 -6.34 -8.32
CA ASN A 17 21.43 -5.68 -7.25
C ASN A 17 21.68 -4.16 -7.24
N VAL A 18 22.92 -3.72 -7.51
CA VAL A 18 23.25 -2.29 -7.65
C VAL A 18 22.50 -1.68 -8.83
N ALA A 19 22.51 -2.34 -9.99
CA ALA A 19 21.77 -1.88 -11.17
C ALA A 19 20.28 -1.75 -10.87
N ASN A 20 19.66 -2.76 -10.24
CA ASN A 20 18.26 -2.71 -9.82
C ASN A 20 17.97 -1.55 -8.85
N GLY A 21 18.87 -1.29 -7.90
CA GLY A 21 18.76 -0.14 -7.00
C GLY A 21 18.76 1.20 -7.75
N ILE A 22 19.64 1.35 -8.74
CA ILE A 22 19.70 2.56 -9.59
C ILE A 22 18.41 2.71 -10.42
N PHE A 23 17.91 1.63 -11.03
CA PHE A 23 16.65 1.65 -11.77
C PHE A 23 15.46 2.01 -10.87
N ALA A 24 15.40 1.43 -9.68
CA ALA A 24 14.36 1.72 -8.70
C ALA A 24 14.39 3.20 -8.29
N ALA A 25 15.58 3.76 -8.01
CA ALA A 25 15.73 5.17 -7.67
C ALA A 25 15.24 6.09 -8.79
N GLY A 26 15.55 5.77 -10.05
CA GLY A 26 15.03 6.49 -11.22
C GLY A 26 13.50 6.48 -11.27
N LYS A 27 12.88 5.30 -11.10
CA LYS A 27 11.42 5.15 -11.09
C LYS A 27 10.74 5.86 -9.92
N ILE A 28 11.35 5.84 -8.73
CA ILE A 28 10.86 6.61 -7.58
C ILE A 28 10.93 8.11 -7.88
N GLY A 29 12.02 8.57 -8.49
CA GLY A 29 12.17 9.94 -8.97
C GLY A 29 11.00 10.34 -9.87
N GLU A 30 10.66 9.53 -10.89
CA GLU A 30 9.51 9.79 -11.77
C GLU A 30 8.18 9.97 -10.99
N VAL A 31 7.94 9.15 -9.96
CA VAL A 31 6.74 9.26 -9.12
C VAL A 31 6.73 10.58 -8.33
N LEU A 32 7.87 10.97 -7.76
CA LEU A 32 8.01 12.19 -6.95
C LEU A 32 7.96 13.47 -7.82
N TYR A 33 8.62 13.49 -8.99
CA TYR A 33 8.61 14.65 -9.88
C TYR A 33 7.24 14.93 -10.49
N LYS A 34 6.44 13.88 -10.77
CA LYS A 34 5.02 14.05 -11.15
C LYS A 34 4.19 14.79 -10.10
N GLN A 35 4.58 14.74 -8.82
CA GLN A 35 3.93 15.55 -7.78
C GLN A 35 4.24 17.04 -7.89
N GLN A 36 5.45 17.38 -8.34
CA GLN A 36 5.92 18.76 -8.41
C GLN A 36 5.32 19.49 -9.63
N GLY A 37 5.13 18.79 -10.75
CA GLY A 37 4.44 19.32 -11.93
C GLY A 37 2.97 19.67 -11.67
N ASN A 38 2.23 18.81 -10.96
CA ASN A 38 0.82 19.06 -10.64
C ASN A 38 0.61 20.21 -9.62
N LYS A 39 1.61 20.53 -8.77
CA LYS A 39 1.54 21.70 -7.89
C LYS A 39 1.52 23.03 -8.65
N ARG A 40 2.13 23.11 -9.84
CA ARG A 40 2.20 24.34 -10.65
C ARG A 40 0.88 24.67 -11.37
N ASN A 41 0.04 23.68 -11.63
CA ASN A 41 -1.17 23.84 -12.45
C ASN A 41 -2.49 23.87 -11.66
N GLY A 42 -2.46 23.95 -10.33
CA GLY A 42 -3.68 24.09 -9.51
C GLY A 42 -4.63 22.88 -9.51
N ILE A 43 -4.30 21.79 -10.23
CA ILE A 43 -5.12 20.59 -10.33
C ILE A 43 -4.73 19.61 -9.20
N TYR A 44 -5.57 19.61 -8.16
CA TYR A 44 -5.79 18.60 -7.10
C TYR A 44 -4.61 17.75 -6.57
N LYS A 45 -4.39 17.91 -5.25
CA LYS A 45 -3.94 16.92 -4.24
C LYS A 45 -3.45 15.58 -4.84
N THR A 46 -2.14 15.47 -5.08
CA THR A 46 -1.56 14.13 -5.22
C THR A 46 -1.75 13.40 -3.89
N ASN A 47 -2.46 12.26 -3.92
CA ASN A 47 -2.67 11.44 -2.74
C ASN A 47 -1.32 10.87 -2.29
N LEU A 48 -0.76 11.42 -1.22
CA LEU A 48 0.54 11.03 -0.67
C LEU A 48 0.60 9.52 -0.45
N LEU A 49 -0.47 8.92 0.09
CA LEU A 49 -0.56 7.47 0.30
C LEU A 49 -0.52 6.69 -1.03
N ALA A 50 -1.16 7.20 -2.08
CA ALA A 50 -1.11 6.55 -3.40
C ALA A 50 0.30 6.53 -3.98
N ASN A 51 1.08 7.59 -3.75
CA ASN A 51 2.47 7.63 -4.18
C ASN A 51 3.36 6.76 -3.31
N THR A 52 3.14 6.73 -1.99
CA THR A 52 3.82 5.78 -1.10
C THR A 52 3.58 4.33 -1.53
N CYS A 53 2.34 3.96 -1.91
CA CYS A 53 2.05 2.62 -2.43
C CYS A 53 2.80 2.32 -3.73
N LYS A 54 2.87 3.29 -4.66
CA LYS A 54 3.66 3.15 -5.90
C LYS A 54 5.16 2.98 -5.62
N ILE A 55 5.70 3.71 -4.65
CA ILE A 55 7.10 3.58 -4.23
C ILE A 55 7.35 2.18 -3.64
N LEU A 56 6.44 1.69 -2.79
CA LEU A 56 6.55 0.33 -2.22
C LEU A 56 6.47 -0.75 -3.30
N ASP A 57 5.63 -0.58 -4.32
CA ASP A 57 5.58 -1.49 -5.48
C ASP A 57 6.90 -1.49 -6.26
N ILE A 58 7.49 -0.32 -6.51
CA ILE A 58 8.80 -0.22 -7.18
C ILE A 58 9.84 -0.94 -6.33
N LEU A 59 9.88 -0.68 -5.02
CA LEU A 59 10.83 -1.37 -4.14
C LEU A 59 10.62 -2.89 -4.18
N ALA A 60 9.39 -3.39 -4.14
CA ALA A 60 9.10 -4.82 -4.23
C ALA A 60 9.56 -5.46 -5.56
N GLN A 61 9.46 -4.74 -6.67
CA GLN A 61 9.87 -5.24 -7.99
C GLN A 61 11.40 -5.35 -8.13
N TYR A 62 12.14 -4.39 -7.57
CA TYR A 62 13.59 -4.28 -7.76
C TYR A 62 14.43 -4.77 -6.57
N THR A 63 13.80 -5.18 -5.46
CA THR A 63 14.54 -5.70 -4.30
C THR A 63 15.20 -7.06 -4.63
N PRO A 64 16.32 -7.41 -3.95
CA PRO A 64 16.94 -8.73 -4.08
C PRO A 64 15.96 -9.86 -3.75
N GLU A 65 16.12 -11.04 -4.37
CA GLU A 65 15.18 -12.15 -4.24
C GLU A 65 14.92 -12.56 -2.78
N GLU A 66 15.95 -12.47 -1.93
CA GLU A 66 15.86 -12.82 -0.51
C GLU A 66 14.83 -11.98 0.25
N ASN A 67 14.57 -10.76 -0.23
CA ASN A 67 13.68 -9.81 0.41
C ASN A 67 12.37 -9.61 -0.37
N ARG A 68 12.22 -10.21 -1.55
CA ARG A 68 11.08 -9.94 -2.46
C ARG A 68 9.74 -10.26 -1.83
N GLU A 69 9.65 -11.37 -1.10
CA GLU A 69 8.43 -11.76 -0.39
C GLU A 69 8.05 -10.73 0.68
N ALA A 70 9.01 -10.33 1.52
CA ALA A 70 8.78 -9.38 2.61
C ALA A 70 8.34 -8.00 2.07
N PHE A 71 8.98 -7.50 1.01
CA PHE A 71 8.58 -6.25 0.36
C PHE A 71 7.23 -6.39 -0.35
N GLY A 72 6.98 -7.50 -1.04
CA GLY A 72 5.71 -7.78 -1.70
C GLY A 72 4.54 -7.80 -0.72
N ALA A 73 4.69 -8.48 0.43
CA ALA A 73 3.68 -8.52 1.48
C ALA A 73 3.38 -7.12 2.04
N ARG A 74 4.43 -6.30 2.27
CA ARG A 74 4.27 -4.91 2.72
C ARG A 74 3.58 -4.04 1.68
N ALA A 75 3.94 -4.15 0.40
CA ALA A 75 3.32 -3.40 -0.70
C ALA A 75 1.83 -3.73 -0.83
N SER A 76 1.48 -5.02 -0.79
CA SER A 76 0.08 -5.49 -0.82
C SER A 76 -0.70 -4.99 0.39
N LYS A 77 -0.12 -5.05 1.60
CA LYS A 77 -0.76 -4.52 2.82
C LYS A 77 -1.01 -3.01 2.71
N SER A 78 -0.05 -2.25 2.21
CA SER A 78 -0.21 -0.80 1.99
C SER A 78 -1.31 -0.47 0.98
N LYS A 79 -1.42 -1.24 -0.12
CA LYS A 79 -2.54 -1.10 -1.08
C LYS A 79 -3.88 -1.33 -0.41
N LEU A 80 -3.99 -2.38 0.40
CA LEU A 80 -5.22 -2.69 1.12
C LEU A 80 -5.64 -1.55 2.08
N TYR A 81 -4.68 -0.94 2.80
CA TYR A 81 -4.96 0.24 3.61
C TYR A 81 -5.41 1.44 2.78
N LEU A 82 -4.73 1.74 1.68
CA LEU A 82 -5.10 2.86 0.80
C LEU A 82 -6.51 2.68 0.25
N GLU A 83 -6.85 1.48 -0.23
CA GLU A 83 -8.18 1.14 -0.71
C GLU A 83 -9.22 1.31 0.39
N THR A 84 -8.94 0.80 1.59
CA THR A 84 -9.81 0.97 2.76
C THR A 84 -10.04 2.45 3.08
N CYS A 85 -8.99 3.27 3.12
CA CYS A 85 -9.10 4.71 3.36
C CYS A 85 -9.91 5.41 2.25
N ASN A 86 -9.73 5.04 0.99
CA ASN A 86 -10.49 5.61 -0.12
C ASN A 86 -11.97 5.22 -0.03
N ASN A 87 -12.26 3.96 0.32
CA ASN A 87 -13.61 3.47 0.50
C ASN A 87 -14.31 4.16 1.67
N LEU A 88 -13.62 4.35 2.81
CA LEU A 88 -14.12 5.14 3.93
C LEU A 88 -14.36 6.60 3.54
N ASN A 89 -13.40 7.25 2.88
CA ASN A 89 -13.58 8.63 2.45
C ASN A 89 -14.79 8.76 1.50
N ARG A 90 -14.96 7.82 0.57
CA ARG A 90 -16.13 7.79 -0.32
C ARG A 90 -17.41 7.62 0.49
N HIS A 91 -17.44 6.63 1.37
CA HIS A 91 -18.52 6.35 2.31
C HIS A 91 -18.96 7.63 3.03
N PHE A 92 -18.04 8.28 3.74
CA PHE A 92 -18.34 9.48 4.52
C PHE A 92 -18.63 10.73 3.69
N SER A 93 -18.00 10.89 2.52
CA SER A 93 -18.23 12.05 1.64
C SER A 93 -19.64 12.13 1.07
N THR A 94 -20.37 11.01 1.05
CA THR A 94 -21.76 10.95 0.59
C THR A 94 -22.78 11.29 1.68
N TYR A 95 -22.34 11.53 2.92
CA TYR A 95 -23.23 11.82 4.04
C TYR A 95 -23.45 13.30 4.24
N ALA A 96 -24.66 13.75 3.89
CA ALA A 96 -25.01 15.16 3.95
C ALA A 96 -25.51 15.66 5.31
N LYS A 97 -25.90 14.80 6.28
CA LYS A 97 -26.38 15.30 7.60
C LYS A 97 -26.65 14.29 8.73
N SER A 98 -26.79 12.98 8.49
CA SER A 98 -27.10 12.02 9.57
C SER A 98 -26.25 10.76 9.50
N PHE A 99 -25.79 10.34 10.68
CA PHE A 99 -25.03 9.12 10.90
C PHE A 99 -25.95 8.13 11.62
N ASP A 100 -26.32 7.04 10.96
CA ASP A 100 -27.23 6.01 11.47
C ASP A 100 -26.49 4.66 11.61
N ALA A 101 -27.16 3.70 12.26
CA ALA A 101 -26.57 2.40 12.58
C ALA A 101 -26.18 1.61 11.32
N GLU A 102 -26.92 1.74 10.22
CA GLU A 102 -26.60 1.10 8.94
C GLU A 102 -25.29 1.63 8.36
N LYS A 103 -25.09 2.95 8.36
CA LYS A 103 -23.84 3.58 7.90
C LYS A 103 -22.65 3.18 8.76
N ILE A 104 -22.85 2.98 10.07
CA ILE A 104 -21.83 2.46 10.97
C ILE A 104 -21.48 1.01 10.62
N ALA A 105 -22.49 0.16 10.41
CA ALA A 105 -22.29 -1.24 10.02
C ALA A 105 -21.54 -1.35 8.68
N GLN A 106 -21.89 -0.53 7.70
CA GLN A 106 -21.19 -0.44 6.43
C GLN A 106 -19.73 0.04 6.60
N ALA A 107 -19.47 1.04 7.45
CA ALA A 107 -18.11 1.48 7.76
C ALA A 107 -17.29 0.37 8.43
N PHE A 108 -17.90 -0.41 9.33
CA PHE A 108 -17.29 -1.58 9.93
C PHE A 108 -16.95 -2.67 8.91
N ASN A 109 -17.82 -2.92 7.93
CA ASN A 109 -17.53 -3.84 6.84
C ASN A 109 -16.37 -3.35 5.95
N ILE A 110 -16.23 -2.04 5.76
CA ILE A 110 -15.10 -1.46 5.01
C ILE A 110 -13.77 -1.67 5.75
N ILE A 111 -13.71 -1.46 7.08
CA ILE A 111 -12.45 -1.61 7.83
C ILE A 111 -12.09 -3.05 8.19
N LYS A 112 -13.08 -3.94 8.31
CA LYS A 112 -12.88 -5.32 8.77
C LYS A 112 -11.73 -6.08 8.09
N PRO A 113 -11.45 -5.95 6.78
CA PRO A 113 -10.34 -6.64 6.12
C PRO A 113 -8.94 -6.24 6.59
N ILE A 114 -8.76 -5.04 7.16
CA ILE A 114 -7.46 -4.53 7.62
C ILE A 114 -7.20 -4.71 9.12
N LEU A 115 -8.18 -5.23 9.85
CA LEU A 115 -8.12 -5.38 11.31
C LEU A 115 -7.30 -6.61 11.73
N GLY A 116 -6.65 -6.48 12.88
CA GLY A 116 -6.00 -7.58 13.60
C GLY A 116 -7.03 -8.48 14.30
N GLY A 117 -6.55 -9.54 14.95
CA GLY A 117 -7.40 -10.57 15.54
C GLY A 117 -8.43 -10.02 16.54
N ASP A 118 -7.99 -9.16 17.47
CA ASP A 118 -8.86 -8.61 18.50
C ASP A 118 -9.82 -7.54 17.96
N GLU A 119 -9.34 -6.61 17.14
CA GLU A 119 -10.17 -5.56 16.57
C GLU A 119 -11.23 -6.14 15.62
N LYS A 120 -10.84 -7.15 14.82
CA LYS A 120 -11.77 -7.87 13.95
C LYS A 120 -12.86 -8.56 14.75
N ARG A 121 -12.51 -9.20 15.87
CA ARG A 121 -13.47 -9.84 16.78
C ARG A 121 -14.45 -8.83 17.39
N ILE A 122 -13.97 -7.63 17.75
CA ILE A 122 -14.83 -6.56 18.25
C ILE A 122 -15.81 -6.12 17.17
N VAL A 123 -15.32 -5.86 15.96
CA VAL A 123 -16.17 -5.47 14.82
C VAL A 123 -17.19 -6.55 14.48
N ASP A 124 -16.81 -7.83 14.50
CA ASP A 124 -17.74 -8.94 14.28
C ASP A 124 -18.87 -8.99 15.32
N LYS A 125 -18.56 -8.67 16.59
CA LYS A 125 -19.60 -8.56 17.64
C LYS A 125 -20.52 -7.37 17.39
N MET A 126 -19.98 -6.21 17.02
CA MET A 126 -20.77 -5.02 16.72
C MET A 126 -21.73 -5.26 15.55
N LEU A 127 -21.26 -5.91 14.48
CA LEU A 127 -22.09 -6.28 13.34
C LEU A 127 -23.21 -7.26 13.73
N LYS A 128 -22.90 -8.27 14.56
CA LYS A 128 -23.93 -9.19 15.09
C LYS A 128 -24.98 -8.50 15.96
N ILE A 129 -24.57 -7.51 16.75
CA ILE A 129 -25.51 -6.72 17.57
C ILE A 129 -26.41 -5.89 16.66
N TYR A 130 -25.86 -5.27 15.62
CA TYR A 130 -26.64 -4.56 14.60
C TYR A 130 -27.67 -5.50 13.94
N ASP A 131 -27.24 -6.68 13.48
CA ASP A 131 -28.12 -7.67 12.86
C ASP A 131 -29.23 -8.20 13.79
N ALA A 132 -29.06 -8.08 15.11
CA ALA A 132 -30.05 -8.50 16.10
C ALA A 132 -31.04 -7.37 16.48
N LEU A 133 -30.68 -6.12 16.23
CA LEU A 133 -31.47 -4.93 16.57
C LEU A 133 -32.28 -4.38 15.39
N VAL A 134 -31.93 -4.77 14.17
CA VAL A 134 -32.59 -4.39 12.91
C VAL A 134 -33.31 -5.60 12.33
#